data_AF-A0AAN7DMP9-F1
#
_entry.id   AF-A0AAN7DMP9-F1
#
_cell.length_a   1.000
_cell.length_b   1.000
_cell.length_c   1.000
_cell.angle_alpha   90.00
_cell.angle_beta   90.00
_cell.angle_gamma   90.00
#
_symmetry.space_group_name_H-M   'P 1'
#
loop_
_entity.id
_entity.type
_entity.pdbx_description
1 polymer ?
#
loop_
_entity_poly.entity_id
_entity_poly.type
_entity_poly.pdbx_seq_one_letter_code
_entity_poly.pdbx_strand_id
1 'polypeptide(L)'
;MLKPTKRFVENVKSCVYQFVWKKKRPLLRKELIFLPKSRGGLAVLNPSLQQLILQKRWLNCLVEPQKYPSFLRPFMLYHVSLLPASSEFPYLAFVDAEYRKSYLIHKDLSIWHSIFAMYDYFDFSGLQHVDFLPVQTILQLPLHKLLIGLSDDHWFQRHPKFPANKFLIFDSQQQRLRLRVASEYSRYSLLCASLYQDILMLKTVKLIPGVWPHNTTPSIL
;
A
#
# COMPACT_ATOMS: atom_id res chain seq x y z
N MET A 1 -22.13 -32.20 31.49
CA MET A 1 -21.17 -31.32 32.17
C MET A 1 -19.93 -32.12 32.55
N LEU A 2 -18.76 -31.81 31.98
CA LEU A 2 -17.49 -32.45 32.33
C LEU A 2 -17.01 -31.92 33.68
N LYS A 3 -16.83 -32.79 34.67
CA LYS A 3 -16.25 -32.43 35.98
C LYS A 3 -14.73 -32.30 35.82
N PRO A 4 -14.13 -31.14 36.12
CA PRO A 4 -12.68 -30.99 36.05
C PRO A 4 -11.99 -31.90 37.08
N THR A 5 -10.86 -32.50 36.70
CA THR A 5 -10.08 -33.40 37.56
C THR A 5 -9.41 -32.61 38.71
N LYS A 6 -9.20 -33.26 39.87
CA LYS A 6 -8.52 -32.63 41.03
C LYS A 6 -7.17 -31.98 40.65
N ARG A 7 -6.42 -32.65 39.76
CA ARG A 7 -5.14 -32.18 39.22
C ARG A 7 -5.25 -30.86 38.44
N PHE A 8 -6.32 -30.68 37.68
CA PHE A 8 -6.56 -29.41 36.97
C PHE A 8 -6.77 -28.26 37.97
N VAL A 9 -7.58 -28.49 39.01
CA VAL A 9 -7.88 -27.48 40.03
C VAL A 9 -6.62 -27.10 40.83
N GLU A 10 -5.76 -28.06 41.16
CA GLU A 10 -4.48 -27.81 41.81
C GLU A 10 -3.53 -26.99 40.93
N ASN A 11 -3.44 -27.30 39.64
CA ASN A 11 -2.63 -26.53 38.69
C ASN A 11 -3.11 -25.08 38.56
N VAL A 12 -4.43 -24.86 38.49
CA VAL A 12 -5.02 -23.51 38.44
C VAL A 12 -4.69 -22.74 39.72
N LYS A 13 -4.86 -23.35 40.90
CA LYS A 13 -4.50 -22.72 42.18
C LYS A 13 -3.02 -22.34 42.26
N SER A 14 -2.14 -23.22 41.79
CA SER A 14 -0.69 -22.95 41.72
C SER A 14 -0.38 -21.78 40.78
N CYS A 15 -0.98 -21.74 39.58
CA CYS A 15 -0.83 -20.63 38.64
C CYS A 15 -1.32 -19.31 39.24
N VAL A 16 -2.50 -19.29 39.86
CA VAL A 16 -3.05 -18.10 40.54
C VAL A 16 -2.13 -17.64 41.66
N TYR A 17 -1.63 -18.56 42.48
CA TYR A 17 -0.71 -18.23 43.57
C TYR A 17 0.61 -17.62 43.06
N GLN A 18 1.19 -18.19 42.01
CA GLN A 18 2.41 -17.65 41.40
C GLN A 18 2.20 -16.25 40.80
N PHE A 19 1.03 -16.00 40.20
CA PHE A 19 0.71 -14.73 39.56
C PHE A 19 0.38 -13.62 40.57
N VAL A 20 -0.46 -13.93 41.57
CA VAL A 20 -0.98 -12.95 42.55
C VAL A 20 0.02 -12.70 43.68
N TRP A 21 0.53 -13.76 44.29
CA TRP A 21 1.34 -13.64 45.52
C TRP A 21 2.83 -13.53 45.26
N LYS A 22 3.36 -14.22 44.24
CA LYS A 22 4.79 -14.17 43.90
C LYS A 22 5.15 -13.14 42.83
N LYS A 23 4.17 -12.39 42.29
CA LYS A 23 4.32 -11.42 41.19
C LYS A 23 5.08 -11.99 39.97
N LYS A 24 5.12 -13.33 39.80
CA LYS A 24 5.79 -13.97 38.67
C LYS A 24 4.89 -13.77 37.45
N ARG A 25 5.32 -12.89 36.54
CA ARG A 25 4.64 -12.67 35.27
C ARG A 25 5.06 -13.78 34.30
N PRO A 26 4.14 -14.61 33.79
CA PRO A 26 4.48 -15.50 32.69
C PRO A 26 4.96 -14.63 31.53
N LEU A 27 6.06 -15.02 30.92
CA LEU A 27 6.57 -14.37 29.71
C LEU A 27 5.63 -14.70 28.56
N LEU A 28 4.52 -13.95 28.49
CA LEU A 28 3.58 -14.04 27.37
C LEU A 28 4.14 -13.23 26.21
N ARG A 29 4.28 -13.89 25.06
CA ARG A 29 4.61 -13.19 23.82
C ARG A 29 3.51 -12.18 23.52
N LYS A 30 3.91 -10.97 23.14
CA LYS A 30 3.02 -9.84 22.84
C LYS A 30 1.91 -10.22 21.84
N GLU A 31 2.22 -11.09 20.88
CA GLU A 31 1.30 -11.63 19.89
C GLU A 31 0.12 -12.40 20.51
N LEU A 32 0.37 -13.22 21.55
CA LEU A 32 -0.66 -14.01 22.23
C LEU A 32 -1.64 -13.15 23.04
N ILE A 33 -1.19 -11.99 23.50
CA ILE A 33 -2.02 -11.07 24.28
C ILE A 33 -3.11 -10.45 23.39
N PHE A 34 -2.75 -10.08 22.16
CA PHE A 34 -3.66 -9.41 21.23
C PHE A 34 -4.43 -10.36 20.29
N LEU A 35 -4.03 -11.63 20.23
CA LEU A 35 -4.73 -12.65 19.45
C LEU A 35 -6.17 -12.86 19.97
N PRO A 36 -7.15 -13.14 19.09
CA PRO A 36 -8.52 -13.43 19.50
C PRO A 36 -8.62 -14.65 20.43
N LYS A 37 -9.64 -14.67 21.31
CA LYS A 37 -9.94 -15.82 22.20
C LYS A 37 -10.14 -17.13 21.43
N SER A 38 -10.71 -17.04 20.22
CA SER A 38 -10.91 -18.20 19.33
C SER A 38 -9.61 -18.85 18.85
N ARG A 39 -8.49 -18.11 18.88
CA ARG A 39 -7.15 -18.61 18.53
C ARG A 39 -6.25 -18.80 19.76
N GLY A 40 -6.84 -18.89 20.95
CA GLY A 40 -6.11 -19.09 22.21
C GLY A 40 -5.40 -17.84 22.76
N GLY A 41 -5.72 -16.66 22.23
CA GLY A 41 -5.20 -15.40 22.75
C GLY A 41 -6.10 -14.74 23.80
N LEU A 42 -5.64 -13.65 24.39
CA LEU A 42 -6.38 -12.91 25.43
C LEU A 42 -7.38 -11.89 24.86
N ALA A 43 -7.36 -11.64 23.54
CA ALA A 43 -8.15 -10.64 22.83
C ALA A 43 -8.06 -9.25 23.46
N VAL A 44 -6.91 -8.92 24.05
CA VAL A 44 -6.66 -7.58 24.57
C VAL A 44 -6.52 -6.64 23.38
N LEU A 45 -7.08 -5.43 23.48
CA LEU A 45 -6.91 -4.42 22.45
C LEU A 45 -5.45 -3.98 22.39
N ASN A 46 -4.82 -4.08 21.21
CA ASN A 46 -3.49 -3.55 21.00
C ASN A 46 -3.55 -2.01 20.94
N PRO A 47 -3.01 -1.27 21.92
CA PRO A 47 -3.14 0.19 21.97
C PRO A 47 -2.53 0.87 20.76
N SER A 48 -1.39 0.37 20.25
CA SER A 48 -0.74 0.92 19.06
C SER A 48 -1.59 0.75 17.81
N LEU A 49 -2.23 -0.40 17.65
CA LEU A 49 -3.15 -0.64 16.53
C LEU A 49 -4.42 0.22 16.66
N GLN A 50 -4.97 0.35 17.86
CA GLN A 50 -6.13 1.21 18.11
C GLN A 50 -5.82 2.67 17.78
N GLN A 51 -4.64 3.16 18.16
CA GLN A 51 -4.19 4.49 17.78
C GLN A 51 -4.11 4.66 16.26
N LEU A 52 -3.53 3.71 15.54
CA LEU A 52 -3.49 3.75 14.06
C LEU A 52 -4.89 3.73 13.46
N ILE A 53 -5.82 2.93 13.98
CA ILE A 53 -7.21 2.87 13.52
C ILE A 53 -7.92 4.21 13.75
N LEU A 54 -7.73 4.85 14.90
CA LEU A 54 -8.31 6.17 15.18
C LEU A 54 -7.76 7.24 14.23
N GLN A 55 -6.47 7.17 13.93
CA GLN A 55 -5.82 8.11 13.03
C GLN A 55 -6.14 7.83 11.54
N LYS A 56 -6.55 6.60 11.19
CA LYS A 56 -6.99 6.21 9.83
C LYS A 56 -8.10 7.12 9.29
N ARG A 57 -8.92 7.70 10.18
CA ARG A 57 -9.99 8.63 9.79
C ARG A 57 -9.45 9.82 9.00
N TRP A 58 -8.27 10.34 9.35
CA TRP A 58 -7.62 11.44 8.62
C TRP A 58 -7.12 11.00 7.25
N LEU A 59 -6.63 9.77 7.16
CA LEU A 59 -6.16 9.19 5.92
C LEU A 59 -7.31 8.90 4.94
N ASN A 60 -8.47 8.49 5.45
CA ASN A 60 -9.66 8.24 4.63
C ASN A 60 -10.11 9.49 3.84
N CYS A 61 -9.88 10.70 4.36
CA CYS A 61 -10.18 11.94 3.63
C CYS A 61 -9.28 12.15 2.41
N LEU A 62 -8.09 11.54 2.40
CA LEU A 62 -7.16 11.58 1.26
C LEU A 62 -7.45 10.44 0.28
N VAL A 63 -7.68 9.22 0.80
CA VAL A 63 -7.86 8.00 -0.01
C VAL A 63 -9.25 7.91 -0.64
N GLU A 64 -10.31 8.15 0.14
CA GLU A 64 -11.70 8.02 -0.30
C GLU A 64 -12.46 9.35 -0.12
N PRO A 65 -12.07 10.42 -0.84
CA PRO A 65 -12.60 11.77 -0.63
C PRO A 65 -14.10 11.88 -0.91
N GLN A 66 -14.65 11.02 -1.78
CA GLN A 66 -16.08 11.00 -2.09
C GLN A 66 -16.92 10.48 -0.92
N LYS A 67 -16.36 9.54 -0.14
CA LYS A 67 -17.05 8.94 1.01
C LYS A 67 -16.77 9.69 2.31
N TYR A 68 -15.61 10.32 2.41
CA TYR A 68 -15.16 11.05 3.60
C TYR A 68 -14.72 12.47 3.25
N PRO A 69 -15.64 13.35 2.82
CA PRO A 69 -15.30 14.74 2.51
C PRO A 69 -14.80 15.47 3.77
N SER A 70 -13.78 16.30 3.61
CA SER A 70 -13.22 17.12 4.70
C SER A 70 -12.64 18.42 4.15
N PHE A 71 -12.88 19.51 4.87
CA PHE A 71 -12.33 20.83 4.53
C PHE A 71 -10.81 20.88 4.67
N LEU A 72 -10.20 19.95 5.43
CA LEU A 72 -8.76 19.87 5.62
C LEU A 72 -8.03 19.29 4.41
N ARG A 73 -8.73 18.53 3.56
CA ARG A 73 -8.15 17.88 2.38
C ARG A 73 -7.34 18.82 1.49
N PRO A 74 -7.85 19.99 1.04
CA PRO A 74 -7.06 20.91 0.21
C PRO A 74 -5.79 21.40 0.92
N PHE A 75 -5.83 21.71 2.21
CA PHE A 75 -4.65 22.12 2.99
C PHE A 75 -3.62 21.01 3.11
N MET A 76 -4.09 19.78 3.32
CA MET A 76 -3.25 18.59 3.36
C MET A 76 -2.57 18.36 2.00
N LEU A 77 -3.32 18.40 0.90
CA LEU A 77 -2.75 18.24 -0.44
C LEU A 77 -1.79 19.37 -0.81
N TYR A 78 -2.09 20.60 -0.41
CA TYR A 78 -1.18 21.73 -0.58
C TYR A 78 0.13 21.54 0.17
N HIS A 79 0.11 21.04 1.40
CA HIS A 79 1.34 20.76 2.11
C HIS A 79 2.15 19.64 1.44
N VAL A 80 1.49 18.62 0.88
CA VAL A 80 2.17 17.58 0.09
C VAL A 80 2.70 18.13 -1.23
N SER A 81 2.05 19.15 -1.82
CA SER A 81 2.55 19.84 -3.00
C SER A 81 3.81 20.68 -2.75
N LEU A 82 4.23 20.87 -1.50
CA LEU A 82 5.52 21.47 -1.19
C LEU A 82 6.69 20.49 -1.37
N LEU A 83 6.40 19.20 -1.58
CA LEU A 83 7.43 18.22 -1.88
C LEU A 83 7.95 18.43 -3.31
N PRO A 84 9.28 18.45 -3.53
CA PRO A 84 9.85 18.77 -4.85
C PRO A 84 9.33 17.88 -5.98
N ALA A 85 9.07 16.61 -5.70
CA ALA A 85 8.64 15.63 -6.68
C ALA A 85 7.11 15.41 -6.71
N SER A 86 6.34 16.19 -5.96
CA SER A 86 4.87 16.11 -5.90
C SER A 86 4.20 17.48 -6.00
N SER A 87 4.93 18.48 -6.52
CA SER A 87 4.44 19.87 -6.65
C SER A 87 3.24 20.00 -7.57
N GLU A 88 3.30 19.36 -8.73
CA GLU A 88 2.20 19.34 -9.69
C GLU A 88 1.14 18.30 -9.30
N PHE A 89 1.57 17.17 -8.74
CA PHE A 89 0.70 16.04 -8.39
C PHE A 89 0.97 15.54 -6.97
N PRO A 90 0.24 16.08 -5.97
CA PRO A 90 0.45 15.72 -4.56
C PRO A 90 0.28 14.23 -4.28
N TYR A 91 -0.58 13.55 -5.04
CA TYR A 91 -0.85 12.12 -4.86
C TYR A 91 0.36 11.22 -5.18
N LEU A 92 1.38 11.72 -5.89
CA LEU A 92 2.60 10.95 -6.18
C LEU A 92 3.31 10.46 -4.91
N ALA A 93 3.29 11.29 -3.86
CA ALA A 93 3.84 10.90 -2.55
C ALA A 93 3.12 9.68 -1.94
N PHE A 94 1.89 9.37 -2.36
CA PHE A 94 1.15 8.19 -1.91
C PHE A 94 1.32 6.99 -2.85
N VAL A 95 1.77 7.20 -4.09
CA VAL A 95 2.01 6.12 -5.07
C VAL A 95 3.38 5.45 -4.82
N ASP A 96 4.42 6.24 -4.51
CA ASP A 96 5.75 5.71 -4.22
C ASP A 96 6.42 6.47 -3.07
N ALA A 97 7.10 5.71 -2.20
CA ALA A 97 7.86 6.25 -1.09
C ALA A 97 9.07 7.09 -1.53
N GLU A 98 9.60 6.87 -2.74
CA GLU A 98 10.68 7.67 -3.31
C GLU A 98 10.29 9.15 -3.47
N TYR A 99 9.02 9.44 -3.74
CA TYR A 99 8.50 10.81 -3.85
C TYR A 99 8.34 11.54 -2.51
N ARG A 100 8.54 10.83 -1.38
CA ARG A 100 8.46 11.36 -0.01
C ARG A 100 9.80 11.89 0.50
N LYS A 101 10.87 11.82 -0.30
CA LYS A 101 12.21 12.25 0.11
C LYS A 101 12.29 13.77 0.16
N SER A 102 12.10 14.33 1.35
CA SER A 102 12.22 15.77 1.60
C SER A 102 12.53 16.06 3.07
N TYR A 103 13.21 17.17 3.33
CA TYR A 103 13.40 17.71 4.69
C TYR A 103 12.07 18.05 5.38
N LEU A 104 11.01 18.29 4.60
CA LEU A 104 9.65 18.57 5.09
C LEU A 104 8.99 17.33 5.73
N ILE A 105 9.51 16.12 5.47
CA ILE A 105 9.02 14.86 6.04
C ILE A 105 10.03 14.35 7.07
N HIS A 106 10.37 15.22 8.02
CA HIS A 106 11.20 14.84 9.16
C HIS A 106 10.44 13.91 10.12
N LYS A 107 11.09 12.85 10.58
CA LYS A 107 10.48 11.79 11.41
C LYS A 107 9.73 12.31 12.64
N ASP A 108 10.36 13.24 13.35
CA ASP A 108 9.86 13.70 14.66
C ASP A 108 9.09 15.03 14.61
N LEU A 109 9.21 15.77 13.51
CA LEU A 109 8.67 17.14 13.38
C LEU A 109 7.52 17.23 12.38
N SER A 110 7.35 16.22 11.52
CA SER A 110 6.36 16.22 10.47
C SER A 110 5.24 15.23 10.74
N ILE A 111 4.01 15.71 10.74
CA ILE A 111 2.81 14.85 10.79
C ILE A 111 2.77 13.88 9.60
N TRP A 112 3.37 14.26 8.47
CA TRP A 112 3.40 13.46 7.26
C TRP A 112 4.16 12.15 7.42
N HIS A 113 5.19 12.12 8.27
CA HIS A 113 5.87 10.87 8.57
C HIS A 113 4.90 9.83 9.16
N SER A 114 4.07 10.25 10.12
CA SER A 114 3.05 9.39 10.73
C SER A 114 1.95 9.01 9.74
N ILE A 115 1.51 9.95 8.89
CA ILE A 115 0.48 9.70 7.88
C ILE A 115 0.97 8.68 6.85
N PHE A 116 2.19 8.81 6.33
CA PHE A 116 2.76 7.86 5.38
C PHE A 116 3.05 6.50 6.02
N ALA A 117 3.55 6.46 7.26
CA ALA A 117 3.73 5.19 7.97
C ALA A 117 2.41 4.42 8.16
N MET A 118 1.33 5.14 8.45
CA MET A 118 -0.01 4.57 8.54
C MET A 118 -0.56 4.15 7.18
N TYR A 119 -0.28 4.93 6.15
CA TYR A 119 -0.64 4.61 4.77
C TYR A 119 -0.03 3.27 4.33
N ASP A 120 1.27 3.11 4.57
CA ASP A 120 2.00 1.89 4.25
C ASP A 120 1.55 0.72 5.12
N TYR A 121 1.23 0.95 6.41
CA TYR A 121 0.77 -0.09 7.33
C TYR A 121 -0.56 -0.74 6.90
N PHE A 122 -1.49 0.05 6.37
CA PHE A 122 -2.78 -0.45 5.88
C PHE A 122 -2.74 -0.91 4.41
N ASP A 123 -1.56 -0.92 3.80
CA ASP A 123 -1.33 -1.34 2.41
C ASP A 123 -2.25 -0.62 1.41
N PHE A 124 -2.40 0.69 1.61
CA PHE A 124 -3.08 1.51 0.62
C PHE A 124 -2.20 1.61 -0.62
N SER A 125 -2.75 1.25 -1.78
CA SER A 125 -1.93 1.11 -2.99
C SER A 125 -1.75 2.43 -3.76
N GLY A 126 -2.52 3.48 -3.45
CA GLY A 126 -2.46 4.78 -4.14
C GLY A 126 -3.00 4.76 -5.57
N LEU A 127 -3.32 3.57 -6.05
CA LEU A 127 -3.66 3.27 -7.44
C LEU A 127 -5.01 3.86 -7.86
N GLN A 128 -5.88 4.17 -6.90
CA GLN A 128 -7.16 4.84 -7.14
C GLN A 128 -7.00 6.29 -7.61
N HIS A 129 -5.83 6.89 -7.41
CA HIS A 129 -5.55 8.26 -7.84
C HIS A 129 -4.75 8.31 -9.17
N VAL A 130 -4.39 7.17 -9.74
CA VAL A 130 -3.62 7.09 -10.99
C VAL A 130 -4.40 7.66 -12.17
N ASP A 131 -5.72 7.53 -12.18
CA ASP A 131 -6.65 8.06 -13.19
C ASP A 131 -6.53 9.60 -13.37
N PHE A 132 -6.06 10.31 -12.35
CA PHE A 132 -5.93 11.76 -12.35
C PHE A 132 -4.51 12.23 -12.69
N LEU A 133 -3.57 11.31 -12.89
CA LEU A 133 -2.19 11.64 -13.24
C LEU A 133 -2.06 11.90 -14.74
N PRO A 134 -1.27 12.89 -15.18
CA PRO A 134 -0.96 13.05 -16.58
C PRO A 134 -0.21 11.83 -17.11
N VAL A 135 -0.43 11.54 -18.38
CA VAL A 135 0.26 10.47 -19.10
C VAL A 135 1.79 10.54 -18.94
N GLN A 136 2.36 11.75 -19.01
CA GLN A 136 3.81 11.92 -18.87
C GLN A 136 4.32 11.45 -17.49
N THR A 137 3.57 11.75 -16.44
CA THR A 137 3.87 11.32 -15.07
C THR A 137 3.72 9.80 -14.94
N ILE A 138 2.64 9.22 -15.51
CA ILE A 138 2.43 7.77 -15.52
C ILE A 138 3.60 7.04 -16.18
N LEU A 139 4.11 7.55 -17.30
CA LEU A 139 5.23 6.95 -18.02
C LEU A 139 6.56 7.01 -17.24
N GLN A 140 6.70 7.93 -16.29
CA GLN A 140 7.89 8.05 -15.45
C GLN A 140 7.83 7.16 -14.19
N LEU A 141 6.65 6.68 -13.81
CA LEU A 141 6.48 5.83 -12.65
C LEU A 141 7.18 4.47 -12.84
N PRO A 142 7.63 3.84 -11.73
CA PRO A 142 8.06 2.45 -11.77
C PRO A 142 6.92 1.54 -12.22
N LEU A 143 7.17 0.70 -13.22
CA LEU A 143 6.14 -0.13 -13.85
C LEU A 143 5.49 -1.11 -12.86
N HIS A 144 6.21 -1.60 -11.86
CA HIS A 144 5.64 -2.51 -10.86
C HIS A 144 4.51 -1.86 -10.05
N LYS A 145 4.54 -0.54 -9.87
CA LYS A 145 3.45 0.22 -9.25
C LYS A 145 2.22 0.31 -10.12
N LEU A 146 2.34 0.08 -11.43
CA LEU A 146 1.23 0.11 -12.39
C LEU A 146 0.62 -1.26 -12.65
N LEU A 147 1.08 -2.31 -11.94
CA LEU A 147 0.69 -3.70 -12.12
C LEU A 147 0.00 -4.24 -10.87
N ILE A 148 -1.04 -5.05 -11.08
CA ILE A 148 -1.82 -5.75 -10.06
C ILE A 148 -1.66 -7.25 -10.32
N GLY A 149 -1.59 -8.05 -9.25
CA GLY A 149 -1.49 -9.52 -9.36
C GLY A 149 -0.06 -10.05 -9.46
N LEU A 150 0.95 -9.21 -9.20
CA LEU A 150 2.33 -9.67 -9.03
C LEU A 150 2.45 -10.49 -7.73
N SER A 151 2.80 -11.77 -7.85
CA SER A 151 3.25 -12.59 -6.71
C SER A 151 4.54 -12.03 -6.11
N ASP A 152 4.78 -12.28 -4.82
CA ASP A 152 6.04 -11.93 -4.14
C ASP A 152 7.25 -12.62 -4.80
N ASP A 153 7.04 -13.81 -5.37
CA ASP A 153 8.08 -14.58 -6.08
C ASP A 153 8.16 -14.24 -7.58
N HIS A 154 7.36 -13.30 -8.06
CA HIS A 154 7.33 -12.95 -9.47
C HIS A 154 8.68 -12.38 -9.91
N TRP A 155 9.21 -12.87 -11.04
CA TRP A 155 10.54 -12.51 -11.54
C TRP A 155 10.74 -10.99 -11.69
N PHE A 156 9.66 -10.26 -11.99
CA PHE A 156 9.65 -8.80 -12.14
C PHE A 156 9.95 -8.03 -10.84
N GLN A 157 9.76 -8.64 -9.66
CA GLN A 157 10.11 -8.05 -8.36
C GLN A 157 11.61 -7.75 -8.24
N ARG A 158 12.45 -8.42 -9.05
CA ARG A 158 13.90 -8.14 -9.13
C ARG A 158 14.23 -6.82 -9.84
N HIS A 159 13.24 -6.19 -10.47
CA HIS A 159 13.38 -4.95 -11.24
C HIS A 159 12.46 -3.82 -10.74
N PRO A 160 12.53 -3.43 -9.45
CA PRO A 160 11.59 -2.48 -8.85
C PRO A 160 11.68 -1.08 -9.48
N LYS A 161 12.81 -0.70 -10.05
CA LYS A 161 13.03 0.62 -10.67
C LYS A 161 12.78 0.63 -12.19
N PHE A 162 12.24 -0.45 -12.77
CA PHE A 162 12.00 -0.50 -14.20
C PHE A 162 10.92 0.53 -14.59
N PRO A 163 11.24 1.55 -15.41
CA PRO A 163 10.32 2.65 -15.65
C PRO A 163 9.24 2.26 -16.67
N ALA A 164 8.03 2.78 -16.47
CA ALA A 164 6.87 2.49 -17.30
C ALA A 164 7.08 2.85 -18.79
N ASN A 165 7.81 3.93 -19.11
CA ASN A 165 8.10 4.37 -20.48
C ASN A 165 8.90 3.37 -21.34
N LYS A 166 9.51 2.35 -20.73
CA LYS A 166 10.21 1.27 -21.44
C LYS A 166 9.26 0.17 -21.90
N PHE A 167 8.09 0.08 -21.30
CA PHE A 167 7.06 -0.90 -21.65
C PHE A 167 5.86 -0.25 -22.33
N LEU A 168 5.50 0.94 -21.89
CA LEU A 168 4.39 1.75 -22.37
C LEU A 168 4.91 2.92 -23.21
N ILE A 169 4.12 3.32 -24.21
CA ILE A 169 4.36 4.49 -25.05
C ILE A 169 3.04 5.22 -25.28
N PHE A 170 3.09 6.54 -25.34
CA PHE A 170 1.94 7.32 -25.76
C PHE A 170 1.89 7.41 -27.28
N ASP A 171 0.78 6.99 -27.87
CA ASP A 171 0.46 7.11 -29.27
C ASP A 171 -0.23 8.45 -29.51
N SER A 172 0.49 9.40 -30.11
CA SER A 172 -0.04 10.73 -30.39
C SER A 172 -1.12 10.73 -31.47
N GLN A 173 -1.16 9.73 -32.36
CA GLN A 173 -2.18 9.66 -33.41
C GLN A 173 -3.53 9.23 -32.85
N GLN A 174 -3.50 8.28 -31.91
CA GLN A 174 -4.69 7.71 -31.30
C GLN A 174 -5.00 8.30 -29.92
N GLN A 175 -4.20 9.29 -29.48
CA GLN A 175 -4.27 9.94 -28.16
C GLN A 175 -4.39 8.94 -27.02
N ARG A 176 -3.67 7.81 -27.14
CA ARG A 176 -3.80 6.69 -26.22
C ARG A 176 -2.46 6.13 -25.80
N LEU A 177 -2.44 5.60 -24.60
CA LEU A 177 -1.31 4.86 -24.08
C LEU A 177 -1.41 3.43 -24.64
N ARG A 178 -0.28 2.89 -25.09
CA ARG A 178 -0.21 1.55 -25.67
C ARG A 178 1.04 0.82 -25.21
N LEU A 179 1.00 -0.50 -25.30
CA LEU A 179 2.18 -1.33 -25.12
C LEU A 179 3.12 -1.08 -26.31
N ARG A 180 4.42 -1.01 -26.03
CA ARG A 180 5.43 -1.00 -27.08
C ARG A 180 5.41 -2.33 -27.83
N VAL A 181 5.71 -2.26 -29.12
CA VAL A 181 5.81 -3.44 -29.99
C VAL A 181 7.24 -3.99 -29.93
N ALA A 182 7.43 -5.27 -30.28
CA ALA A 182 8.74 -5.95 -30.27
C ALA A 182 9.86 -5.15 -30.96
N SER A 183 9.55 -4.47 -32.08
CA SER A 183 10.48 -3.64 -32.85
C SER A 183 10.84 -2.31 -32.17
N GLU A 184 10.06 -1.85 -31.19
CA GLU A 184 10.23 -0.58 -30.50
C GLU A 184 11.05 -0.71 -29.21
N TYR A 185 11.41 -1.94 -28.82
CA TYR A 185 12.27 -2.20 -27.68
C TYR A 185 13.73 -2.04 -28.07
N SER A 186 14.33 -0.91 -27.69
CA SER A 186 15.77 -0.70 -27.82
C SER A 186 16.59 -1.45 -26.76
N ARG A 187 15.99 -1.72 -25.59
CA ARG A 187 16.61 -2.46 -24.48
C ARG A 187 15.56 -3.30 -23.75
N TYR A 188 15.98 -4.41 -23.14
CA TYR A 188 15.13 -5.29 -22.32
C TYR A 188 13.96 -5.96 -23.07
N SER A 189 14.12 -6.25 -24.35
CA SER A 189 13.07 -6.86 -25.20
C SER A 189 12.53 -8.18 -24.63
N LEU A 190 13.40 -9.06 -24.13
CA LEU A 190 13.01 -10.33 -23.52
C LEU A 190 12.15 -10.13 -22.26
N LEU A 191 12.53 -9.18 -21.42
CA LEU A 191 11.83 -8.85 -20.18
C LEU A 191 10.43 -8.29 -20.48
N CYS A 192 10.34 -7.37 -21.45
CA CYS A 192 9.06 -6.86 -21.91
C CYS A 192 8.20 -7.95 -22.57
N ALA A 193 8.80 -8.86 -23.34
CA ALA A 193 8.08 -9.98 -23.97
C ALA A 193 7.50 -10.95 -22.93
N SER A 194 8.28 -11.31 -21.89
CA SER A 194 7.78 -12.12 -20.77
C SER A 194 6.62 -11.42 -20.06
N LEU A 195 6.76 -10.13 -19.75
CA LEU A 195 5.68 -9.37 -19.10
C LEU A 195 4.43 -9.25 -19.99
N TYR A 196 4.62 -9.11 -21.31
CA TYR A 196 3.52 -9.10 -22.28
C TYR A 196 2.76 -10.43 -22.27
N GLN A 197 3.47 -11.55 -22.20
CA GLN A 197 2.88 -12.89 -22.08
C GLN A 197 2.12 -13.05 -20.75
N ASP A 198 2.69 -12.57 -19.65
CA ASP A 198 2.05 -12.59 -18.33
C ASP A 198 0.74 -11.78 -18.30
N ILE A 199 0.72 -10.62 -18.97
CA ILE A 199 -0.45 -9.73 -19.00
C ILE A 199 -1.54 -10.21 -19.96
N LEU A 200 -1.18 -10.59 -21.19
CA LEU A 200 -2.17 -10.83 -22.25
C LEU A 200 -2.53 -12.31 -22.44
N MET A 201 -1.56 -13.21 -22.32
CA MET A 201 -1.78 -14.65 -22.54
C MET A 201 -2.19 -15.34 -21.25
N LEU A 202 -1.35 -15.22 -20.21
CA LEU A 202 -1.56 -15.89 -18.94
C LEU A 202 -2.54 -15.15 -18.03
N LYS A 203 -2.71 -13.83 -18.24
CA LYS A 203 -3.59 -12.94 -17.46
C LYS A 203 -3.34 -13.01 -15.95
N THR A 204 -2.13 -13.39 -15.56
CA THR A 204 -1.67 -13.47 -14.17
C THR A 204 -1.43 -12.08 -13.60
N VAL A 205 -0.96 -11.17 -14.45
CA VAL A 205 -0.69 -9.76 -14.10
C VAL A 205 -1.65 -8.86 -14.89
N LYS A 206 -2.14 -7.79 -14.27
CA LYS A 206 -3.03 -6.81 -14.90
C LYS A 206 -2.49 -5.41 -14.71
N LEU A 207 -2.67 -4.54 -15.70
CA LEU A 207 -2.47 -3.10 -15.51
C LEU A 207 -3.61 -2.53 -14.66
N ILE A 208 -3.31 -1.49 -13.88
CA ILE A 208 -4.33 -0.81 -13.08
C ILE A 208 -5.43 -0.27 -14.01
N PRO A 209 -6.70 -0.38 -13.59
CA PRO A 209 -7.83 0.20 -14.31
C PRO A 209 -7.77 1.70 -14.57
N GLY A 210 -6.81 2.45 -14.02
CA GLY A 210 -6.58 3.88 -14.31
C GLY A 210 -5.65 4.13 -15.48
N VAL A 211 -4.75 3.19 -15.75
CA VAL A 211 -3.85 3.22 -16.91
C VAL A 211 -4.59 2.78 -18.17
N TRP A 212 -5.55 1.85 -18.03
CA TRP A 212 -6.36 1.33 -19.15
C TRP A 212 -7.30 2.34 -19.83
N PRO A 213 -7.96 3.28 -19.12
CA PRO A 213 -8.76 4.36 -19.70
C PRO A 213 -7.92 5.18 -20.67
N HIS A 214 -6.68 5.50 -20.31
CA HIS A 214 -5.74 6.12 -21.25
C HIS A 214 -5.43 5.26 -22.48
N ASN A 215 -5.69 3.95 -22.46
CA ASN A 215 -5.60 3.07 -23.64
C ASN A 215 -6.93 2.99 -24.44
N THR A 216 -8.08 3.37 -23.87
CA THR A 216 -9.41 3.11 -24.45
C THR A 216 -10.38 4.28 -24.56
N THR A 217 -10.12 5.48 -24.05
CA THR A 217 -10.99 6.63 -24.33
C THR A 217 -10.58 7.33 -25.63
N PRO A 218 -11.36 7.22 -26.72
CA PRO A 218 -11.44 8.35 -27.63
C PRO A 218 -12.04 9.49 -26.82
N SER A 219 -11.33 10.60 -26.74
CA SER A 219 -11.89 11.88 -26.32
C SER A 219 -13.05 12.22 -27.26
N ILE A 220 -14.27 11.94 -26.82
CA ILE A 220 -15.47 12.53 -27.40
C ILE A 220 -15.52 13.96 -26.86
N LEU A 221 -15.59 14.89 -27.82
CA LEU A 221 -15.79 16.33 -27.66
C LEU A 221 -16.95 16.67 -26.71
#